data_AF-A0A925B066-F1
#
_entry.id   AF-A0A925B066-F1
#
_cell.length_a   1.000
_cell.length_b   1.000
_cell.length_c   1.000
_cell.angle_alpha   90.00
_cell.angle_beta   90.00
_cell.angle_gamma   90.00
#
_symmetry.space_group_name_H-M   'P 1'
#
loop_
_entity.id
_entity.type
_entity.pdbx_description
1 polymer ?
#
loop_
_entity_poly.entity_id
_entity_poly.type
_entity_poly.pdbx_seq_one_letter_code
_entity_poly.pdbx_strand_id
1 'polypeptide(L)'
;MDELHDIKPLEPIFAMPWWGWALVTVLVVKVAVLIALLRRRRKAEPVLTPMQRIRRELDGMTAPADKPSASQFQTRLAGLLRGWIEARFELPATDMTTEELTRDLGLSRALGAELRGELLSLLTLADETRFARLDVTLQRHAEAIIRARRIVDATFPVEAAPGAVPRAES
;
A
#
# COMPACT_ATOMS: atom_id res chain seq x y z
N MET A 1 18.66 60.88 -55.46
CA MET A 1 17.22 60.55 -55.63
C MET A 1 17.08 59.07 -55.31
N ASP A 2 17.51 58.61 -54.14
CA ASP A 2 16.94 58.85 -52.79
C ASP A 2 15.51 58.37 -52.69
N GLU A 3 15.33 57.09 -52.32
CA GLU A 3 14.10 56.58 -51.74
C GLU A 3 14.38 55.24 -51.03
N LEU A 4 15.13 55.29 -49.94
CA LEU A 4 15.12 54.23 -48.92
C LEU A 4 14.01 54.56 -47.93
N HIS A 5 12.91 53.83 -48.09
CA HIS A 5 11.70 53.93 -47.30
C HIS A 5 11.96 53.79 -45.79
N ASP A 6 11.39 54.76 -45.07
CA ASP A 6 10.89 54.74 -43.70
C ASP A 6 10.74 53.35 -43.06
N ILE A 7 11.64 53.01 -42.12
CA ILE A 7 11.46 51.87 -41.22
C ILE A 7 10.89 52.42 -39.92
N LYS A 8 9.57 52.26 -39.74
CA LYS A 8 8.87 52.53 -38.48
C LYS A 8 9.54 51.75 -37.35
N PRO A 9 9.93 52.39 -36.22
CA PRO A 9 10.48 51.66 -35.09
C PRO A 9 9.43 50.69 -34.53
N LEU A 10 9.83 49.43 -34.37
CA LEU A 10 9.01 48.40 -33.73
C LEU A 10 8.84 48.76 -32.25
N GLU A 11 7.67 49.28 -31.88
CA GLU A 11 7.32 49.43 -30.47
C GLU A 11 7.26 48.04 -29.84
N PRO A 12 7.92 47.80 -28.69
CA PRO A 12 7.86 46.51 -28.05
C PRO A 12 6.43 46.24 -27.58
N ILE A 13 5.79 45.26 -28.22
CA ILE A 13 4.39 44.87 -28.03
C ILE A 13 4.12 44.34 -26.60
N PHE A 14 5.17 44.11 -25.80
CA PHE A 14 5.09 43.66 -24.41
C PHE A 14 6.15 44.34 -23.53
N ALA A 15 5.94 45.61 -23.21
CA ALA A 15 6.65 46.26 -22.10
C ALA A 15 5.97 45.86 -20.78
N MET A 16 6.20 44.62 -20.31
CA MET A 16 5.70 44.21 -18.99
C MET A 16 6.39 45.11 -17.94
N PRO A 17 5.64 45.92 -17.18
CA PRO A 17 6.23 46.79 -16.19
C PRO A 17 6.97 45.96 -15.13
N TRP A 18 8.02 46.52 -14.54
CA TRP A 18 8.90 45.82 -13.59
C TRP A 18 8.16 45.15 -12.41
N TRP A 19 7.00 45.70 -12.01
CA TRP A 19 6.13 45.10 -10.99
C TRP A 19 5.47 43.80 -11.45
N GLY A 20 5.29 43.61 -12.77
CA GLY A 20 4.81 42.36 -13.37
C GLY A 20 5.78 41.21 -13.14
N TRP A 21 7.08 41.46 -13.27
CA TRP A 21 8.12 40.48 -12.92
C TRP A 21 8.09 40.15 -11.43
N ALA A 22 7.92 41.15 -10.57
CA ALA A 22 7.77 40.92 -9.13
C ALA A 22 6.56 40.03 -8.80
N LEU A 23 5.42 40.23 -9.48
CA LEU A 23 4.22 39.41 -9.30
C LEU A 23 4.46 37.95 -9.74
N VAL A 24 5.13 37.75 -10.87
CA VAL A 24 5.51 36.41 -11.37
C VAL A 24 6.44 35.72 -10.38
N THR A 25 7.46 36.41 -9.87
CA THR A 25 8.38 35.86 -8.87
C THR A 25 7.65 35.44 -7.61
N VAL A 26 6.75 36.26 -7.09
CA VAL A 26 5.93 35.92 -5.90
C VAL A 26 5.06 34.69 -6.15
N LEU A 27 4.46 34.58 -7.34
CA LEU A 27 3.64 33.42 -7.71
C LEU A 27 4.48 32.14 -7.78
N VAL A 28 5.65 32.18 -8.41
CA VAL A 28 6.58 31.04 -8.51
C VAL A 28 7.03 30.58 -7.12
N VAL A 29 7.37 31.51 -6.22
CA VAL A 29 7.76 31.18 -4.85
C VAL A 29 6.61 30.52 -4.08
N LYS A 30 5.39 31.04 -4.19
CA LYS A 30 4.21 30.44 -3.55
C LYS A 30 3.94 29.02 -4.06
N VAL A 31 4.03 28.80 -5.38
CA VAL A 31 3.86 27.47 -5.98
C VAL A 31 4.98 26.52 -5.54
N ALA A 32 6.23 26.99 -5.52
CA ALA A 32 7.37 26.18 -5.05
C ALA A 32 7.22 25.79 -3.57
N VAL A 33 6.80 26.71 -2.71
CA VAL A 33 6.51 26.44 -1.29
C VAL A 33 5.34 25.47 -1.15
N LEU A 34 4.25 25.65 -1.90
CA LEU A 34 3.11 24.74 -1.89
C LEU A 34 3.52 23.33 -2.33
N ILE A 35 4.28 23.20 -3.42
CA ILE A 35 4.84 21.93 -3.89
C ILE A 35 5.76 21.33 -2.83
N ALA A 36 6.64 22.13 -2.21
CA ALA A 36 7.52 21.66 -1.15
C ALA A 36 6.74 21.17 0.08
N LEU A 37 5.68 21.87 0.49
CA LEU A 37 4.79 21.47 1.59
C LEU A 37 4.01 20.20 1.24
N LEU A 38 3.49 20.08 0.01
CA LEU A 38 2.81 18.87 -0.45
C LEU A 38 3.79 17.68 -0.56
N ARG A 39 5.01 17.90 -1.05
CA ARG A 39 6.08 16.89 -1.08
C ARG A 39 6.55 16.52 0.32
N ARG A 40 6.63 17.48 1.25
CA ARG A 40 6.98 17.24 2.66
C ARG A 40 5.89 16.49 3.39
N ARG A 41 4.61 16.79 3.11
CA ARG A 41 3.46 15.98 3.58
C ARG A 41 3.50 14.55 3.01
N ARG A 42 3.89 14.37 1.74
CA ARG A 42 4.10 13.04 1.14
C ARG A 42 5.35 12.31 1.65
N LYS A 43 6.38 13.04 2.10
CA LYS A 43 7.59 12.47 2.71
C LYS A 43 7.48 12.22 4.23
N ALA A 44 6.37 12.61 4.85
CA ALA A 44 6.13 12.48 6.28
C ALA A 44 5.25 11.28 6.65
N GLU A 45 4.83 10.46 5.70
CA GLU A 45 4.41 9.09 6.04
C GLU A 45 5.67 8.24 6.19
N PRO A 46 5.91 7.61 7.36
CA PRO A 46 6.96 6.61 7.46
C PRO A 46 6.75 5.60 6.32
N VAL A 47 7.81 5.26 5.59
CA VAL A 47 7.75 4.25 4.54
C VAL A 47 7.40 2.94 5.24
N LEU A 48 6.11 2.64 5.34
CA LEU A 48 5.63 1.40 5.92
C LEU A 48 6.21 0.30 5.05
N THR A 49 6.94 -0.64 5.66
CA THR A 49 7.35 -1.85 4.96
C THR A 49 6.10 -2.55 4.42
N PRO A 50 6.18 -3.33 3.32
CA PRO A 50 5.03 -4.09 2.80
C PRO A 50 4.29 -4.84 3.91
N MET A 51 5.04 -5.37 4.87
CA MET A 51 4.52 -6.06 6.05
C MET A 51 3.79 -5.15 7.05
N GLN A 52 4.34 -3.97 7.35
CA GLN A 52 3.65 -2.97 8.18
C GLN A 52 2.36 -2.46 7.55
N ARG A 53 2.32 -2.38 6.21
CA ARG A 53 1.10 -2.05 5.46
C ARG A 53 0.05 -3.14 5.61
N ILE A 54 0.41 -4.41 5.40
CA ILE A 54 -0.51 -5.55 5.57
C ILE A 54 -1.08 -5.58 6.99
N ARG A 55 -0.24 -5.39 8.02
CA ARG A 55 -0.70 -5.33 9.41
C ARG A 55 -1.69 -4.19 9.64
N ARG A 56 -1.36 -2.98 9.19
CA ARG A 56 -2.24 -1.81 9.30
C ARG A 56 -3.58 -2.03 8.60
N GLU A 57 -3.56 -2.69 7.44
CA GLU A 57 -4.78 -3.00 6.70
C GLU A 57 -5.62 -4.06 7.41
N LEU A 58 -5.02 -5.10 7.98
CA LEU A 58 -5.70 -6.09 8.83
C LEU A 58 -6.28 -5.45 10.09
N ASP A 59 -5.58 -4.49 10.71
CA ASP A 59 -6.07 -3.76 11.88
C ASP A 59 -7.27 -2.86 11.57
N GLY A 60 -7.38 -2.39 10.33
CA GLY A 60 -8.52 -1.61 9.85
C GLY A 60 -9.73 -2.45 9.41
N MET A 61 -9.63 -3.79 9.40
CA MET A 61 -10.75 -4.64 9.03
C MET A 61 -11.70 -4.86 10.21
N THR A 62 -12.98 -4.66 9.96
CA THR A 62 -14.07 -4.98 10.89
C THR A 62 -14.90 -6.14 10.33
N ALA A 63 -15.48 -6.93 11.24
CA ALA A 63 -16.39 -7.99 10.84
C ALA A 63 -17.59 -7.38 10.07
N PRO A 64 -18.02 -8.03 8.97
CA PRO A 64 -19.13 -7.55 8.15
C PRO A 64 -20.44 -7.58 8.93
N ALA A 65 -21.31 -6.59 8.74
CA ALA A 65 -22.60 -6.50 9.43
C ALA A 65 -23.74 -7.21 8.68
N ASP A 66 -23.54 -7.53 7.41
CA ASP A 66 -24.56 -7.99 6.48
C ASP A 66 -23.96 -8.92 5.40
N LYS A 67 -24.80 -9.72 4.74
CA LYS A 67 -24.34 -10.73 3.75
C LYS A 67 -23.52 -10.16 2.59
N PRO A 68 -23.92 -9.06 1.91
CA PRO A 68 -23.11 -8.53 0.82
C PRO A 68 -21.75 -8.00 1.30
N SER A 69 -21.68 -7.41 2.50
CA SER A 69 -20.39 -7.02 3.09
C SER A 69 -19.52 -8.22 3.49
N ALA A 70 -20.11 -9.38 3.79
CA ALA A 70 -19.37 -10.60 4.10
C ALA A 70 -18.54 -11.15 2.94
N SER A 71 -19.10 -11.16 1.72
CA SER A 71 -18.37 -11.59 0.52
C SER A 71 -17.21 -10.63 0.18
N GLN A 72 -17.45 -9.32 0.30
CA GLN A 72 -16.41 -8.30 0.10
C GLN A 72 -15.31 -8.41 1.17
N PHE A 73 -15.70 -8.62 2.43
CA PHE A 73 -14.79 -8.83 3.54
C PHE A 73 -13.87 -10.03 3.28
N GLN A 74 -14.43 -11.17 2.88
CA GLN A 74 -13.66 -12.38 2.60
C GLN A 74 -12.73 -12.20 1.40
N THR A 75 -13.20 -11.56 0.34
CA THR A 75 -12.37 -11.22 -0.83
C THR A 75 -11.20 -10.33 -0.43
N ARG A 76 -11.44 -9.32 0.41
CA ARG A 76 -10.40 -8.42 0.91
C ARG A 76 -9.40 -9.13 1.81
N LEU A 77 -9.88 -9.97 2.72
CA LEU A 77 -9.03 -10.75 3.62
C LEU A 77 -8.11 -11.68 2.83
N ALA A 78 -8.65 -12.40 1.85
CA ALA A 78 -7.89 -13.30 1.02
C ALA A 78 -6.89 -12.56 0.10
N GLY A 79 -7.26 -11.38 -0.39
CA GLY A 79 -6.34 -10.49 -1.12
C GLY A 79 -5.16 -10.05 -0.26
N LEU A 80 -5.40 -9.66 0.99
CA LEU A 80 -4.34 -9.30 1.93
C LEU A 80 -3.40 -10.46 2.24
N LEU A 81 -3.95 -11.65 2.47
CA LEU A 81 -3.15 -12.86 2.71
C LEU A 81 -2.32 -13.24 1.47
N ARG A 82 -2.87 -13.12 0.26
CA ARG A 82 -2.12 -13.36 -0.99
C ARG A 82 -1.00 -12.34 -1.20
N GLY A 83 -1.28 -11.05 -0.99
CA GLY A 83 -0.24 -10.01 -1.04
C GLY A 83 0.85 -10.17 0.03
N TRP A 84 0.49 -10.71 1.19
CA TRP A 84 1.46 -11.12 2.21
C TRP A 84 2.35 -12.27 1.74
N ILE A 85 1.78 -13.29 1.09
CA ILE A 85 2.55 -14.41 0.55
C ILE A 85 3.53 -13.92 -0.52
N GLU A 86 3.09 -13.05 -1.43
CA GLU A 86 3.94 -12.41 -2.45
C GLU A 86 5.13 -11.69 -1.84
N ALA A 87 4.86 -10.83 -0.86
CA ALA A 87 5.89 -10.04 -0.19
C ALA A 87 6.89 -10.89 0.59
N ARG A 88 6.49 -12.08 1.08
CA ARG A 88 7.31 -12.90 1.97
C ARG A 88 8.02 -14.07 1.28
N PHE A 89 7.43 -14.63 0.24
CA PHE A 89 7.88 -15.86 -0.42
C PHE A 89 8.24 -15.68 -1.89
N GLU A 90 8.12 -14.46 -2.44
CA GLU A 90 8.40 -14.16 -3.86
C GLU A 90 7.59 -15.04 -4.83
N LEU A 91 6.41 -15.49 -4.39
CA LEU A 91 5.44 -16.26 -5.19
C LEU A 91 4.33 -15.34 -5.68
N PRO A 92 3.88 -15.40 -6.95
CA PRO A 92 2.82 -14.53 -7.48
C PRO A 92 1.42 -14.96 -6.98
N ALA A 93 1.22 -14.98 -5.66
CA ALA A 93 0.05 -15.57 -5.01
C ALA A 93 -1.29 -14.90 -5.37
N THR A 94 -1.29 -13.64 -5.82
CA THR A 94 -2.52 -12.95 -6.28
C THR A 94 -2.99 -13.42 -7.65
N ASP A 95 -2.06 -13.90 -8.49
CA ASP A 95 -2.36 -14.47 -9.81
C ASP A 95 -2.57 -15.99 -9.78
N MET A 96 -2.33 -16.63 -8.63
CA MET A 96 -2.47 -18.07 -8.45
C MET A 96 -3.83 -18.45 -7.85
N THR A 97 -4.33 -19.61 -8.29
CA THR A 97 -5.46 -20.27 -7.61
C THR A 97 -5.02 -20.80 -6.24
N THR A 98 -5.98 -21.01 -5.32
CA THR A 98 -5.68 -21.55 -3.99
C THR A 98 -5.09 -22.97 -4.06
N GLU A 99 -5.45 -23.76 -5.07
CA GLU A 99 -4.88 -25.09 -5.30
C GLU A 99 -3.41 -25.04 -5.72
N GLU A 100 -3.07 -24.15 -6.67
CA GLU A 100 -1.68 -23.93 -7.10
C GLU A 100 -0.84 -23.38 -5.94
N LEU A 101 -1.38 -22.42 -5.21
CA LEU A 101 -0.75 -21.82 -4.05
C LEU A 101 -0.49 -22.85 -2.93
N THR A 102 -1.41 -23.81 -2.74
CA THR A 102 -1.24 -24.92 -1.78
C THR A 102 -0.05 -25.81 -2.16
N ARG A 103 0.09 -26.12 -3.45
CA ARG A 103 1.19 -26.94 -3.95
C ARG A 103 2.54 -26.26 -3.73
N ASP A 104 2.64 -24.97 -4.07
CA ASP A 104 3.89 -24.22 -4.03
C ASP A 104 4.29 -23.81 -2.61
N LEU A 105 3.33 -23.42 -1.76
CA LEU A 105 3.57 -23.19 -0.33
C LEU A 105 3.94 -24.48 0.41
N GLY A 106 3.42 -25.63 -0.04
CA GLY A 106 3.79 -26.94 0.49
C GLY A 106 5.28 -27.25 0.35
N LEU A 107 5.93 -26.68 -0.65
CA LEU A 107 7.37 -26.84 -0.92
C LEU A 107 8.23 -25.86 -0.08
N SER A 108 7.63 -24.79 0.45
CA SER A 108 8.35 -23.80 1.25
C SER A 108 8.50 -24.24 2.71
N ARG A 109 9.75 -24.51 3.13
CA ARG A 109 10.11 -24.81 4.54
C ARG A 109 10.09 -23.59 5.46
N ALA A 110 9.99 -22.38 4.91
CA ALA A 110 10.05 -21.14 5.67
C ALA A 110 8.77 -20.86 6.47
N LEU A 111 7.67 -21.57 6.20
CA LEU A 111 6.45 -21.53 6.98
C LEU A 111 6.29 -22.84 7.77
N GLY A 112 6.06 -22.74 9.09
CA GLY A 112 5.75 -23.92 9.91
C GLY A 112 4.50 -24.64 9.41
N ALA A 113 4.46 -25.98 9.52
CA ALA A 113 3.37 -26.78 8.96
C ALA A 113 1.98 -26.39 9.51
N GLU A 114 1.90 -26.02 10.78
CA GLU A 114 0.68 -25.55 11.44
C GLU A 114 0.20 -24.20 10.88
N LEU A 115 1.09 -23.21 10.80
CA LEU A 115 0.81 -21.89 10.20
C LEU A 115 0.40 -22.00 8.72
N ARG A 116 1.01 -22.93 7.99
CA ARG A 116 0.63 -23.23 6.60
C ARG A 116 -0.78 -23.78 6.52
N GLY A 117 -1.13 -24.74 7.36
CA GLY A 117 -2.48 -25.30 7.41
C GLY A 117 -3.53 -24.24 7.75
N GLU A 118 -3.24 -23.38 8.74
CA GLU A 118 -4.13 -22.30 9.14
C GLU A 118 -4.35 -21.29 8.00
N LEU A 119 -3.27 -20.86 7.33
CA LEU A 119 -3.33 -19.96 6.17
C LEU A 119 -4.18 -20.54 5.03
N LEU A 120 -3.92 -21.78 4.63
CA LEU A 120 -4.65 -22.43 3.55
C LEU A 120 -6.13 -22.59 3.89
N SER A 121 -6.45 -22.94 5.15
CA SER A 121 -7.85 -23.04 5.59
C SER A 121 -8.61 -21.71 5.48
N LEU A 122 -7.95 -20.57 5.72
CA LEU A 122 -8.55 -19.25 5.57
C LEU A 122 -8.78 -18.89 4.10
N LEU A 123 -7.83 -19.22 3.22
CA LEU A 123 -7.96 -18.97 1.78
C LEU A 123 -9.08 -19.82 1.16
N THR A 124 -9.16 -21.11 1.53
CA THR A 124 -10.25 -21.99 1.10
C THR A 124 -11.60 -21.49 1.60
N LEU A 125 -11.71 -21.07 2.86
CA LEU A 125 -12.94 -20.50 3.40
C LEU A 125 -13.37 -19.25 2.61
N ALA A 126 -12.43 -18.37 2.26
CA ALA A 126 -12.73 -17.18 1.48
C ALA A 126 -13.26 -17.53 0.09
N ASP A 127 -12.66 -18.50 -0.60
CA ASP A 127 -13.13 -18.96 -1.91
C ASP A 127 -14.54 -19.60 -1.81
N GLU A 128 -14.79 -20.44 -0.79
CA GLU A 128 -16.11 -21.00 -0.52
C GLU A 128 -17.17 -19.92 -0.26
N THR A 129 -16.86 -18.87 0.50
CA THR A 129 -17.82 -17.78 0.71
C THR A 129 -18.09 -16.96 -0.54
N ARG A 130 -17.09 -16.79 -1.42
CA ARG A 130 -17.20 -16.02 -2.66
C ARG A 130 -18.01 -16.75 -3.72
N PHE A 131 -17.85 -18.08 -3.81
CA PHE A 131 -18.47 -18.89 -4.88
C PHE A 131 -19.65 -19.74 -4.43
N ALA A 132 -19.64 -20.28 -3.20
CA ALA A 132 -20.67 -21.21 -2.71
C ALA A 132 -21.80 -20.53 -1.90
N ARG A 133 -21.80 -19.19 -1.80
CA ARG A 133 -22.77 -18.40 -0.99
C ARG A 133 -22.92 -18.91 0.44
N LEU A 134 -21.83 -19.43 1.01
CA LEU A 134 -21.82 -19.99 2.35
C LEU A 134 -22.03 -18.85 3.36
N ASP A 135 -23.11 -18.93 4.15
CA ASP A 135 -23.37 -17.98 5.22
C ASP A 135 -22.43 -18.26 6.39
N VAL A 136 -21.30 -17.56 6.39
CA VAL A 136 -20.35 -17.55 7.51
C VAL A 136 -20.89 -16.62 8.59
N THR A 137 -20.88 -17.09 9.84
CA THR A 137 -21.38 -16.30 10.97
C THR A 137 -20.47 -15.11 11.27
N LEU A 138 -21.04 -14.05 11.83
CA LEU A 138 -20.30 -12.85 12.27
C LEU A 138 -19.08 -13.21 13.15
N GLN A 139 -19.28 -14.16 14.08
CA GLN A 139 -18.22 -14.66 14.94
C GLN A 139 -17.07 -15.30 14.15
N ARG A 140 -17.39 -16.09 13.12
CA ARG A 140 -16.39 -16.79 12.31
C ARG A 140 -15.60 -15.83 11.40
N HIS A 141 -16.22 -14.72 10.97
CA HIS A 141 -15.49 -13.62 10.34
C HIS A 141 -14.53 -12.92 11.30
N ALA A 142 -14.96 -12.63 12.53
CA ALA A 142 -14.10 -12.03 13.55
C ALA A 142 -12.91 -12.94 13.89
N GLU A 143 -13.15 -14.25 14.03
CA GLU A 143 -12.09 -15.25 14.22
C GLU A 143 -11.10 -15.28 13.05
N ALA A 144 -11.57 -15.15 11.80
CA ALA A 144 -10.70 -15.14 10.63
C ALA A 144 -9.69 -13.98 10.66
N ILE A 145 -10.07 -12.80 11.16
CA ILE A 145 -9.17 -11.65 11.36
C ILE A 145 -8.09 -11.99 12.39
N ILE A 146 -8.49 -12.56 13.52
CA ILE A 146 -7.57 -12.91 14.62
C ILE A 146 -6.55 -13.93 14.15
N ARG A 147 -6.98 -14.95 13.41
CA ARG A 147 -6.11 -15.99 12.85
C ARG A 147 -5.15 -15.42 11.80
N ALA A 148 -5.65 -14.60 10.87
CA ALA A 148 -4.83 -13.90 9.88
C ALA A 148 -3.74 -13.04 10.54
N ARG A 149 -4.10 -12.31 11.61
CA ARG A 149 -3.15 -11.52 12.39
C ARG A 149 -2.06 -12.39 13.02
N ARG A 150 -2.44 -13.51 13.64
CA ARG A 150 -1.47 -14.44 14.24
C ARG A 150 -0.49 -14.96 13.20
N ILE A 151 -0.95 -15.28 11.99
CA ILE A 151 -0.07 -15.77 10.91
C ILE A 151 0.97 -14.72 10.54
N VAL A 152 0.53 -13.47 10.33
CA VAL A 152 1.40 -12.34 9.97
C VAL A 152 2.38 -12.04 11.11
N ASP A 153 1.91 -11.99 12.35
CA ASP A 153 2.75 -11.66 13.52
C ASP A 153 3.76 -12.78 13.86
N ALA A 154 3.38 -14.05 13.70
CA ALA A 154 4.26 -15.20 13.99
C ALA A 154 5.42 -15.36 13.00
N THR A 155 5.33 -14.70 11.83
CA THR A 155 6.40 -14.71 10.82
C THR A 155 7.32 -13.48 10.90
N PHE A 156 7.11 -12.59 11.86
CA PHE A 156 8.09 -11.60 12.26
C PHE A 156 9.13 -12.24 13.19
N PRO A 157 10.44 -12.22 12.88
CA PRO A 157 11.37 -11.95 13.96
C PRO A 157 10.94 -10.61 14.56
N VAL A 158 10.87 -10.50 15.89
CA VAL A 158 10.77 -9.19 16.56
C VAL A 158 11.92 -8.36 16.00
N GLU A 159 11.62 -7.50 15.02
CA GLU A 159 12.61 -6.61 14.44
C GLU A 159 13.01 -5.71 15.59
N ALA A 160 14.19 -5.99 16.16
CA ALA A 160 14.77 -5.20 17.22
C ALA A 160 14.67 -3.76 16.76
N ALA A 161 14.01 -2.94 17.59
CA ALA A 161 13.77 -1.54 17.31
C ALA A 161 15.02 -0.91 16.66
N PRO A 162 14.87 -0.15 15.56
CA PRO A 162 16.00 0.47 14.89
C PRO A 162 16.67 1.42 15.90
N GLY A 163 17.75 0.96 16.53
CA GLY A 163 18.39 1.65 17.65
C GLY A 163 19.11 0.78 18.69
N ALA A 164 18.96 -0.55 18.70
CA ALA A 164 19.77 -1.41 19.54
C ALA A 164 21.19 -1.57 18.97
N VAL A 165 22.00 -0.51 19.11
CA VAL A 165 23.46 -0.60 18.98
C VAL A 165 23.94 -1.63 20.00
N PRO A 166 24.62 -2.73 19.60
CA PRO A 166 25.25 -3.60 20.57
C PRO A 166 26.33 -2.76 21.26
N ARG A 167 26.09 -2.37 22.51
CA ARG A 167 27.13 -1.83 23.37
C ARG A 167 28.10 -2.98 23.59
N ALA A 168 29.18 -2.98 22.81
CA ALA A 168 30.33 -3.82 23.06
C ALA A 168 30.81 -3.50 24.47
N GLU A 169 30.58 -4.43 25.39
CA GLU A 169 31.18 -4.38 26.71
C GLU A 169 32.66 -4.77 26.55
N SER A 170 33.52 -3.84 26.93
CA SER A 170 34.98 -3.98 27.08
C SER A 170 35.33 -4.29 28.52
#